data_AF-A0A5D2EKW1-F1
#
_entry.id   AF-A0A5D2EKW1-F1
#
_cell.length_a   1.000
_cell.length_b   1.000
_cell.length_c   1.000
_cell.angle_alpha   90.00
_cell.angle_beta   90.00
_cell.angle_gamma   90.00
#
_symmetry.space_group_name_H-M   'P 1'
#
loop_
_entity.id
_entity.type
_entity.pdbx_description
1 polymer ?
#
loop_
_entity_poly.entity_id
_entity_poly.type
_entity_poly.pdbx_seq_one_letter_code
_entity_poly.pdbx_strand_id
1 'polypeptide(L)' 'MTATCGEGRYAEVYKGKLKTGNPVAIKRLNHGLLEEMTIDFLSELRIVVHVDHPNIAKLIGYIIYFLNLFYIYIEFNI' A
#
# COMPACT_ATOMS: atom_id res chain seq x y z
N MET A 1 13.87 -2.91 -6.40
CA MET A 1 12.43 -3.22 -6.35
C MET A 1 12.22 -4.56 -7.03
N THR A 2 11.44 -5.44 -6.41
CA THR A 2 11.04 -6.77 -6.90
C THR A 2 9.91 -6.65 -7.92
N ALA A 3 9.65 -7.73 -8.67
CA ALA A 3 8.61 -7.79 -9.70
C ALA A 3 7.21 -7.42 -9.15
N THR A 4 6.39 -6.78 -9.99
CA THR A 4 4.97 -6.53 -9.70
C THR A 4 4.25 -7.88 -9.49
N CYS A 5 3.45 -7.96 -8.43
CA CYS A 5 2.64 -9.16 -8.13
C CYS A 5 1.17 -8.99 -8.47
N GLY A 6 0.76 -7.78 -8.87
CA GLY A 6 -0.57 -7.49 -9.36
C GLY A 6 -0.71 -6.02 -9.77
N GLU A 7 -1.55 -5.79 -10.76
CA GLU A 7 -1.97 -4.47 -11.21
C GLU A 7 -3.45 -4.31 -10.90
N GLY A 8 -3.78 -3.34 -10.06
CA GLY A 8 -5.14 -2.85 -9.90
C GLY A 8 -5.43 -1.73 -10.89
N ARG A 9 -6.70 -1.31 -10.99
CA ARG A 9 -7.13 -0.24 -11.92
C ARG A 9 -6.35 1.08 -11.73
N TYR A 10 -5.90 1.37 -10.50
CA TYR A 10 -5.21 2.61 -10.15
C TYR A 10 -3.93 2.40 -9.31
N ALA A 11 -3.45 1.15 -9.23
CA ALA A 11 -2.37 0.81 -8.31
C ALA A 11 -1.50 -0.35 -8.79
N GLU A 12 -0.19 -0.23 -8.57
CA GLU A 12 0.76 -1.32 -8.71
C GLU A 12 1.02 -1.94 -7.32
N VAL A 13 0.99 -3.27 -7.22
CA VAL A 13 1.33 -3.98 -5.98
C VAL A 13 2.65 -4.72 -6.18
N TYR A 14 3.60 -4.44 -5.28
CA TYR A 14 4.90 -5.08 -5.24
C TYR A 14 4.99 -5.96 -4.00
N LYS A 15 5.60 -7.15 -4.13
CA LYS A 15 5.91 -8.00 -2.99
C LYS A 15 7.30 -7.66 -2.46
N GLY A 16 7.39 -7.33 -1.17
CA GLY A 16 8.65 -7.06 -0.48
C GLY A 16 8.88 -8.00 0.71
N LYS A 17 10.00 -7.78 1.40
CA LYS A 17 10.33 -8.42 2.67
C LYS A 17 10.95 -7.36 3.58
N LEU A 18 10.48 -7.26 4.82
CA LEU A 18 11.12 -6.40 5.83
C LEU A 18 12.50 -6.94 6.18
N LYS A 19 13.34 -6.09 6.79
CA LYS A 19 14.65 -6.53 7.34
C LYS A 19 14.51 -7.65 8.37
N THR A 20 13.38 -7.70 9.08
CA THR A 20 13.02 -8.77 10.03
C THR A 20 12.72 -10.10 9.35
N GLY A 21 12.51 -10.09 8.03
CA GLY A 21 12.17 -11.26 7.25
C GLY A 21 10.67 -11.45 6.97
N ASN A 22 9.81 -10.59 7.52
CA ASN A 22 8.37 -10.69 7.30
C ASN A 22 8.00 -10.26 5.87
N PRO A 23 7.14 -11.01 5.16
CA PRO A 23 6.68 -10.63 3.84
C PRO A 23 5.74 -9.43 3.90
N VAL A 24 5.86 -8.52 2.93
CA VAL A 24 5.01 -7.34 2.84
C VAL A 24 4.47 -7.13 1.43
N ALA A 25 3.31 -6.53 1.30
CA ALA A 25 2.88 -5.89 0.06
C ALA A 25 3.10 -4.39 0.15
N ILE A 26 3.54 -3.83 -0.97
CA ILE A 26 3.76 -2.41 -1.16
C ILE A 26 2.82 -1.99 -2.28
N LYS A 27 1.78 -1.24 -1.94
CA LYS A 27 0.84 -0.70 -2.93
C LYS A 27 1.26 0.72 -3.30
N ARG A 28 1.48 0.94 -4.59
CA ARG A 28 1.84 2.24 -5.17
C ARG A 28 0.65 2.75 -5.98
N LEU A 29 0.17 3.94 -5.65
CA LEU A 29 -0.81 4.65 -6.48
C LEU A 29 -0.05 5.50 -7.50
N ASN A 30 -0.29 5.27 -8.79
CA ASN A 30 0.49 5.84 -9.89
C ASN A 30 -0.37 6.27 -11.10
N HIS A 31 -1.71 6.20 -11.01
CA HIS A 31 -2.63 6.51 -12.11
C HIS A 31 -3.76 7.44 -11.66
N GLY A 32 -3.94 8.57 -12.36
CA GLY A 32 -5.08 9.48 -12.16
C GLY A 32 -4.67 10.95 -11.97
N LEU A 33 -5.67 11.81 -11.75
CA LEU A 33 -5.46 13.18 -11.31
C LEU A 33 -5.00 13.20 -9.85
N LEU A 34 -4.17 14.16 -9.46
CA LEU A 34 -3.63 14.26 -8.09
C LEU A 34 -4.73 14.25 -7.01
N GLU A 35 -5.80 14.99 -7.24
CA GLU A 35 -6.89 15.14 -6.28
C GLU A 35 -7.63 13.82 -6.06
N GLU A 36 -7.94 13.10 -7.14
CA GLU A 36 -8.54 11.76 -7.11
C GLU A 36 -7.62 10.76 -6.40
N MET A 37 -6.33 10.73 -6.76
CA MET A 37 -5.34 9.86 -6.13
C MET A 37 -5.21 10.12 -4.63
N THR A 38 -5.29 11.39 -4.21
CA THR A 38 -5.21 11.77 -2.80
C THR A 38 -6.45 11.30 -2.04
N ILE A 39 -7.63 11.46 -2.62
CA ILE A 39 -8.90 11.00 -2.03
C ILE A 39 -8.91 9.47 -1.89
N ASP A 40 -8.50 8.74 -2.92
CA ASP A 40 -8.43 7.28 -2.90
C ASP A 40 -7.40 6.79 -1.87
N PHE A 41 -6.22 7.41 -1.84
CA PHE A 41 -5.19 7.12 -0.84
C PHE A 41 -5.70 7.29 0.59
N LEU A 42 -6.28 8.46 0.90
CA LEU A 42 -6.80 8.76 2.23
C LEU A 42 -7.96 7.85 2.61
N SER A 43 -8.80 7.46 1.64
CA SER A 43 -9.91 6.54 1.86
C SER A 43 -9.42 5.13 2.22
N GLU A 44 -8.44 4.60 1.49
CA GLU A 44 -7.84 3.30 1.80
C GLU A 44 -7.07 3.33 3.12
N LEU A 45 -6.27 4.38 3.34
CA LEU A 45 -5.54 4.56 4.59
C LEU A 45 -6.49 4.62 5.79
N ARG A 46 -7.60 5.34 5.67
CA ARG A 46 -8.62 5.42 6.73
C ARG A 46 -9.16 4.04 7.10
N ILE A 47 -9.45 3.19 6.12
CA ILE A 47 -9.96 1.83 6.38
C ILE A 47 -8.88 1.00 7.07
N VAL A 48 -7.69 0.94 6.47
CA VAL A 48 -6.61 0.06 6.89
C VAL A 48 -6.01 0.46 8.25
N VAL A 49 -6.06 1.75 8.63
CA VAL A 49 -5.65 2.21 9.97
C VAL A 49 -6.60 1.74 11.08
N HIS A 50 -7.89 1.60 10.80
CA HIS A 50 -8.91 1.28 11.83
C HIS A 50 -9.22 -0.21 11.95
N VAL A 51 -8.64 -1.04 11.09
CA VAL A 51 -8.90 -2.47 11.07
C VAL A 51 -7.70 -3.22 11.67
N ASP A 52 -7.91 -3.83 12.83
CA ASP A 52 -6.93 -4.69 13.49
C ASP A 52 -7.57 -6.06 13.76
N HIS A 53 -7.27 -7.03 12.90
CA HIS A 53 -7.80 -8.38 12.99
C HIS A 53 -6.77 -9.38 12.42
N PRO A 54 -6.58 -10.56 13.03
CA PRO A 54 -5.57 -11.53 12.61
C PRO A 54 -5.69 -11.99 11.15
N ASN A 55 -6.90 -11.97 10.58
CA ASN A 55 -7.16 -12.38 9.19
C ASN A 55 -7.18 -11.21 8.20
N ILE A 56 -6.80 -10.00 8.62
CA ILE A 56 -6.78 -8.82 7.76
C ILE A 56 -5.36 -8.27 7.69
N ALA A 57 -4.98 -7.78 6.51
CA ALA A 57 -3.66 -7.19 6.30
C ALA A 57 -3.49 -5.96 7.20
N LYS A 58 -2.34 -5.91 7.89
CA LYS A 58 -2.06 -4.84 8.86
C LYS A 58 -1.21 -3.75 8.23
N LEU A 59 -1.58 -2.49 8.45
CA LEU A 59 -0.72 -1.38 8.07
C LEU A 59 0.58 -1.39 8.89
N ILE A 60 1.71 -1.39 8.19
CA ILE A 60 3.02 -1.15 8.82
C ILE A 60 3.37 0.33 8.72
N GLY A 61 3.03 0.98 7.61
CA GLY A 61 3.29 2.39 7.39
C GLY A 61 2.93 2.85 5.99
N TYR A 62 3.15 4.14 5.73
CA TYR A 62 2.94 4.74 4.43
C TYR A 62 4.00 5.80 4.15
N ILE A 63 4.21 6.12 2.88
CA ILE A 63 5.13 7.19 2.45
C ILE A 63 4.44 8.04 1.37
N ILE A 64 4.59 9.35 1.50
CA ILE A 64 4.15 10.34 0.52
C ILE A 64 5.40 11.01 -0.04
N TYR A 65 5.63 10.88 -1.35
CA TYR A 65 6.73 11.54 -2.05
C TYR A 65 6.26 12.78 -2.82
N PHE A 66 7.17 13.73 -3.04
CA PHE A 66 6.93 15.02 -3.72
C PHE A 66 6.34 14.88 -5.15
N LEU A 67 6.52 13.74 -5.81
CA LEU A 67 5.95 13.46 -7.14
C LEU A 67 4.59 12.76 -7.09
N ASN A 68 3.84 12.93 -5.99
CA ASN A 68 2.51 12.32 -5.81
C ASN A 68 2.53 10.79 -5.87
N LEU A 69 3.66 10.19 -5.50
CA LEU A 69 3.78 8.76 -5.33
C LEU A 69 3.41 8.41 -3.90
N PHE A 70 2.30 7.72 -3.75
CA PHE A 70 1.79 7.25 -2.47
C PHE A 70 2.07 5.76 -2.33
N TYR A 71 2.71 5.38 -1.23
CA TYR A 71 3.04 4.00 -0.91
C TYR A 71 2.35 3.58 0.38
N ILE A 72 1.67 2.43 0.37
CA ILE A 72 1.13 1.77 1.55
C ILE A 72 1.89 0.46 1.74
N TYR A 73 2.40 0.25 2.96
CA TYR A 73 3.09 -0.97 3.36
C TYR A 73 2.18 -1.80 4.25
N ILE A 74 1.81 -2.98 3.80
CA ILE A 74 0.97 -3.91 4.57
C ILE A 74 1.72 -5.22 4.84
N GLU A 75 1.55 -5.73 6.06
CA GLU A 75 1.99 -7.07 6.45
C GLU A 75 0.87 -8.07 6.13
N PHE A 76 1.23 -9.17 5.48
CA PHE A 76 0.31 -10.31 5.38
C PHE A 76 0.48 -11.18 6.62
N ASN A 77 -0.57 -11.27 7.43
CA ASN A 77 -0.72 -12.35 8.38
C ASN A 77 -1.15 -13.59 7.58
N ILE A 78 -0.22 -14.49 7.29
CA ILE A 78 -0.50 -15.83 6.73
C ILE A 78 -0.08 -16.87 7.76
#